data_AF-A0A1J3FXR9-F1
#
_entry.id   AF-A0A1J3FXR9-F1
#
_cell.length_a   1.000
_cell.length_b   1.000
_cell.length_c   1.000
_cell.angle_alpha   90.00
_cell.angle_beta   90.00
_cell.angle_gamma   90.00
#
_symmetry.space_group_name_H-M   'P 1'
#
loop_
_entity.id
_entity.type
_entity.pdbx_description
1 polymer ?
#
loop_
_entity_poly.entity_id
_entity_poly.type
_entity_poly.pdbx_seq_one_letter_code
_entity_poly.pdbx_strand_id
1 'polypeptide(L)'
;MEASPLKKLEQMEFSLDSVTDLSSPSVSSSSPAVATFSCVDGVTELRFLQSDTAECFNFDLASAQLFKLGPVQFLCVSDRSNSSEEKSFSKGVNIKFRNEKDSKDFCDSFEEWRKNAVVQGSSLENGTVSSNKSKFDYKIEASSAKMYFHYYGQLLHQQNMLQDYVRTGTYYAAVMENRSD
;
A
#
# COMPACT_ATOMS: atom_id res chain seq x y z
N MET A 1 46.01 19.82 -2.17
CA MET A 1 45.13 18.76 -1.63
C MET A 1 43.71 19.28 -1.74
N GLU A 2 43.05 18.88 -2.82
CA GLU A 2 41.65 19.22 -3.11
C GLU A 2 40.76 18.45 -2.12
N ALA A 3 39.99 19.17 -1.31
CA ALA A 3 39.01 18.57 -0.41
C ALA A 3 37.73 18.27 -1.20
N SER A 4 37.44 16.99 -1.40
CA SER A 4 36.19 16.53 -2.01
C SER A 4 35.00 16.76 -1.05
N PRO A 5 33.86 17.30 -1.51
CA PRO A 5 32.69 17.53 -0.66
C PRO A 5 31.87 16.23 -0.55
N LEU A 6 32.17 15.39 0.43
CA LEU A 6 31.41 14.15 0.67
C LEU A 6 30.33 14.35 1.75
N LYS A 7 29.08 14.04 1.36
CA LYS A 7 27.88 13.73 2.18
C LYS A 7 27.13 14.91 2.84
N LYS A 8 26.14 15.44 2.12
CA LYS A 8 25.06 16.26 2.68
C LYS A 8 23.74 15.87 2.02
N LEU A 9 23.04 14.88 2.58
CA LEU A 9 21.61 14.57 2.42
C LEU A 9 21.36 13.18 3.05
N GLU A 10 21.00 13.12 4.34
CA GLU A 10 20.59 11.84 4.97
C GLU A 10 19.12 11.80 5.37
N GLN A 11 18.40 12.94 5.28
CA GLN A 11 16.99 13.01 5.67
C GLN A 11 16.25 14.07 4.83
N MET A 12 15.03 13.75 4.36
CA MET A 12 14.15 14.67 3.64
C MET A 12 12.74 14.58 4.20
N GLU A 13 12.12 15.73 4.48
CA GLU A 13 10.85 15.81 5.20
C GLU A 13 9.75 16.51 4.40
N PHE A 14 8.52 16.05 4.58
CA PHE A 14 7.32 16.60 3.98
C PHE A 14 6.23 16.76 5.03
N SER A 15 5.58 17.92 5.03
CA SER A 15 4.42 18.19 5.90
C SER A 15 3.14 17.63 5.27
N LEU A 16 2.40 16.85 6.04
CA LEU A 16 1.12 16.28 5.65
C LEU A 16 -0.04 16.99 6.36
N ASP A 17 -1.17 17.09 5.66
CA ASP A 17 -2.44 17.54 6.23
C ASP A 17 -3.02 16.47 7.16
N SER A 18 -2.96 15.21 6.73
CA SER A 18 -3.37 14.08 7.56
C SER A 18 -2.69 12.76 7.14
N VAL A 19 -2.48 11.89 8.13
CA VAL A 19 -2.18 10.46 7.92
C VAL A 19 -3.23 9.63 8.64
N THR A 20 -3.59 8.48 8.10
CA THR A 20 -4.56 7.57 8.71
C THR A 20 -4.15 6.13 8.48
N ASP A 21 -4.04 5.36 9.57
CA ASP A 21 -3.81 3.92 9.52
C ASP A 21 -5.04 3.18 9.02
N LEU A 22 -4.83 2.19 8.15
CA LEU A 22 -5.88 1.32 7.62
C LEU A 22 -5.95 -0.04 8.33
N SER A 23 -5.01 -0.33 9.23
CA SER A 23 -4.96 -1.60 9.96
C SER A 23 -5.94 -1.70 11.13
N SER A 24 -6.56 -0.61 11.58
CA SER A 24 -7.49 -0.59 12.72
C SER A 24 -8.83 0.08 12.39
N PRO A 25 -9.99 -0.58 12.61
CA PRO A 25 -11.31 -0.01 12.34
C PRO A 25 -11.81 0.94 13.45
N SER A 26 -11.12 1.02 14.59
CA SER A 26 -11.49 1.86 15.72
C SER A 26 -10.63 3.13 15.77
N VAL A 27 -11.27 4.26 15.48
CA VAL A 27 -10.75 5.65 15.58
C VAL A 27 -9.66 5.99 14.57
N SER A 28 -10.06 6.37 13.35
CA SER A 28 -9.17 7.07 12.41
C SER A 28 -8.93 8.50 12.91
N SER A 29 -7.93 8.71 13.78
CA SER A 29 -7.43 10.06 14.04
C SER A 29 -6.73 10.56 12.79
N SER A 30 -7.39 11.44 12.04
CA SER A 30 -6.76 12.15 10.94
C SER A 30 -6.02 13.36 11.52
N SER A 31 -4.72 13.22 11.71
CA SER A 31 -3.93 14.31 12.32
C SER A 31 -2.76 14.71 11.44
N PRO A 32 -2.32 15.98 11.51
CA PRO A 32 -1.14 16.42 10.79
C PRO A 32 0.05 15.54 11.12
N ALA A 33 0.84 15.23 10.10
CA ALA A 33 1.97 14.34 10.24
C ALA A 33 3.16 14.86 9.43
N VAL A 34 4.34 14.35 9.75
CA VAL A 34 5.56 14.57 8.96
C VAL A 34 5.94 13.25 8.31
N ALA A 35 6.12 13.27 7.00
CA ALA A 35 6.72 12.17 6.26
C ALA A 35 8.22 12.41 6.12
N THR A 36 9.03 11.42 6.42
CA THR A 36 10.49 11.52 6.45
C THR A 36 11.10 10.38 5.66
N PHE A 37 11.83 10.71 4.60
CA PHE A 37 12.74 9.78 3.95
C PHE A 37 14.08 9.83 4.66
N SER A 38 14.66 8.67 4.97
CA SER A 38 15.99 8.57 5.57
C SER A 38 16.72 7.33 5.08
N CYS A 39 18.06 7.38 5.08
CA CYS A 39 18.89 6.19 4.87
C CYS A 39 19.61 5.88 6.19
N VAL A 40 19.29 4.74 6.80
CA VAL A 40 19.89 4.28 8.06
C VAL A 40 20.55 2.93 7.78
N ASP A 41 21.85 2.84 8.05
CA ASP A 41 22.65 1.61 7.85
C ASP A 41 22.57 1.01 6.43
N GLY A 42 22.35 1.85 5.41
CA GLY A 42 22.22 1.44 4.01
C GLY A 42 20.81 0.98 3.60
N VAL A 43 19.84 1.03 4.51
CA VAL A 43 18.42 0.80 4.22
C VAL A 43 17.70 2.13 4.07
N THR A 44 16.98 2.31 2.97
CA THR A 44 16.13 3.48 2.78
C THR A 44 14.76 3.25 3.38
N GLU A 45 14.35 4.17 4.25
CA GLU A 45 13.09 4.10 4.99
C GLU A 45 12.24 5.34 4.71
N LEU A 46 10.92 5.13 4.70
CA LEU A 46 9.92 6.19 4.77
C LEU A 46 9.15 6.06 6.07
N ARG A 47 9.22 7.10 6.90
CA ARG A 47 8.53 7.19 8.18
C ARG A 47 7.46 8.26 8.14
N PHE A 48 6.29 7.97 8.70
CA PHE A 48 5.24 8.96 8.95
C PHE A 48 5.05 9.11 10.45
N LEU A 49 5.26 10.31 10.98
CA LEU A 49 5.11 10.62 12.40
C LEU A 49 3.87 11.49 12.61
N GLN A 50 2.89 10.98 13.34
CA GLN A 50 1.66 11.70 13.67
C GLN A 50 1.88 12.64 14.87
N SER A 51 1.38 13.87 14.77
CA SER A 51 1.72 14.93 15.75
C SER A 51 1.06 14.77 17.13
N ASP A 52 -0.06 14.06 17.23
CA ASP A 52 -0.91 14.00 18.43
C ASP A 52 -0.81 12.69 19.21
N THR A 53 -0.62 11.56 18.53
CA THR A 53 -0.59 10.22 19.13
C THR A 53 0.83 9.67 19.32
N ALA A 54 1.86 10.37 18.82
CA ALA A 54 3.22 9.84 18.65
C ALA A 54 3.26 8.50 17.87
N GLU A 55 2.21 8.17 17.12
CA GLU A 55 2.19 7.01 16.25
C GLU A 55 3.16 7.22 15.09
N CYS A 56 3.97 6.20 14.83
CA CYS A 56 4.97 6.20 13.78
C CYS A 56 4.75 5.03 12.82
N PHE A 57 4.59 5.33 11.54
CA PHE A 57 4.46 4.34 10.49
C PHE A 57 5.76 4.26 9.69
N ASN A 58 6.52 3.18 9.85
CA ASN A 58 7.73 2.91 9.06
C ASN A 58 7.43 1.98 7.88
N PHE A 59 8.01 2.31 6.71
CA PHE A 59 7.98 1.57 5.47
C PHE A 59 9.41 1.41 4.95
N ASP A 60 9.81 0.17 4.66
CA ASP A 60 10.98 -0.10 3.82
C ASP A 60 10.67 0.32 2.39
N LEU A 61 11.47 1.24 1.85
CA LEU A 61 11.20 1.84 0.55
C LEU A 61 11.40 0.85 -0.61
N ALA A 62 12.21 -0.19 -0.42
CA ALA A 62 12.41 -1.23 -1.43
C ALA A 62 11.12 -2.04 -1.67
N SER A 63 10.30 -2.21 -0.64
CA SER A 63 9.05 -2.98 -0.69
C SER A 63 7.78 -2.12 -0.66
N ALA A 64 7.91 -0.80 -0.47
CA ALA A 64 6.80 0.13 -0.48
C ALA A 64 6.23 0.39 -1.89
N GLN A 65 4.92 0.57 -1.93
CA GLN A 65 4.15 0.99 -3.09
C GLN A 65 3.33 2.23 -2.74
N LEU A 66 3.31 3.20 -3.65
CA LEU A 66 2.56 4.44 -3.51
C LEU A 66 1.50 4.51 -4.61
N PHE A 67 0.23 4.61 -4.22
CA PHE A 67 -0.91 4.71 -5.14
C PHE A 67 -1.53 6.09 -5.04
N LYS A 68 -1.70 6.76 -6.18
CA LYS A 68 -2.38 8.06 -6.25
C LYS A 68 -3.90 7.86 -6.21
N LEU A 69 -4.56 8.39 -5.19
CA LEU A 69 -6.02 8.38 -5.04
C LEU A 69 -6.66 9.69 -5.53
N GLY A 70 -5.90 10.79 -5.53
CA GLY A 70 -6.33 12.09 -6.01
C GLY A 70 -5.15 13.07 -6.15
N PRO A 71 -5.40 14.36 -6.45
CA PRO A 71 -4.33 15.36 -6.61
C PRO A 71 -3.46 15.54 -5.36
N VAL A 72 -4.05 15.39 -4.17
CA VAL A 72 -3.39 15.58 -2.88
C VAL A 72 -3.50 14.36 -1.96
N GLN A 73 -4.00 13.23 -2.46
CA GLN A 73 -4.27 12.05 -1.63
C GLN A 73 -3.63 10.80 -2.22
N PHE A 74 -2.94 10.05 -1.36
CA PHE A 74 -2.18 8.86 -1.73
C PHE A 74 -2.40 7.75 -0.70
N LEU A 75 -2.16 6.53 -1.15
CA LEU A 75 -2.16 5.33 -0.34
C LEU A 75 -0.76 4.73 -0.40
N CYS A 76 -0.08 4.64 0.75
CA CYS A 76 1.21 3.98 0.87
C CYS A 76 1.00 2.59 1.49
N VAL A 77 1.52 1.55 0.85
CA VAL A 77 1.38 0.15 1.28
C VAL A 77 2.73 -0.55 1.21
N SER A 78 3.07 -1.36 2.21
CA SER A 78 4.19 -2.31 2.12
C SER A 78 3.66 -3.75 2.04
N ASP A 79 4.28 -4.54 1.17
CA ASP A 79 4.01 -5.97 1.07
C ASP A 79 4.68 -6.74 2.22
N ARG A 80 4.15 -7.92 2.53
CA ARG A 80 4.63 -8.82 3.57
C ARG A 80 6.01 -9.37 3.19
N SER A 81 7.04 -9.09 3.98
CA SER A 81 8.27 -9.88 3.92
C SER A 81 7.99 -11.27 4.51
N ASN A 82 8.36 -12.34 3.81
CA ASN A 82 8.21 -13.70 4.29
C ASN A 82 9.35 -14.05 5.28
N SER A 83 9.42 -13.40 6.44
CA SER A 83 10.13 -13.98 7.59
C SER A 83 9.20 -14.98 8.27
N SER A 84 9.70 -16.18 8.54
CA SER A 84 8.91 -17.36 8.91
C SER A 84 8.29 -17.32 10.32
N GLU A 85 8.36 -16.20 11.03
CA GLU A 85 7.81 -16.10 12.38
C GLU A 85 7.06 -14.77 12.56
N GLU A 86 5.85 -14.88 13.12
CA GLU A 86 4.83 -13.84 13.34
C GLU A 86 3.96 -13.40 12.15
N LYS A 87 2.67 -13.15 12.45
CA LYS A 87 1.64 -12.75 11.48
C LYS A 87 1.87 -11.29 11.06
N SER A 88 2.81 -11.04 10.15
CA SER A 88 3.00 -9.72 9.55
C SER A 88 1.87 -9.43 8.57
N PHE A 89 0.94 -8.56 8.96
CA PHE A 89 -0.09 -8.03 8.07
C PHE A 89 0.52 -6.98 7.13
N SER A 90 -0.03 -6.86 5.92
CA SER A 90 0.29 -5.73 5.06
C SER A 90 -0.07 -4.44 5.78
N LYS A 91 0.86 -3.48 5.79
CA LYS A 91 0.67 -2.18 6.41
C LYS A 91 0.26 -1.18 5.33
N GLY A 92 -0.77 -0.39 5.61
CA GLY A 92 -1.27 0.60 4.68
C GLY A 92 -1.67 1.89 5.40
N VAL A 93 -1.21 3.03 4.89
CA VAL A 93 -1.60 4.34 5.39
C VAL A 93 -2.15 5.21 4.27
N ASN A 94 -3.24 5.92 4.56
CA ASN A 94 -3.72 7.00 3.70
C ASN A 94 -3.00 8.28 4.09
N ILE A 95 -2.46 9.00 3.10
CA ILE A 95 -1.76 10.26 3.32
C ILE A 95 -2.40 11.36 2.48
N LYS A 96 -2.50 12.55 3.06
CA LYS A 96 -3.07 13.72 2.41
C LYS A 96 -2.16 14.93 2.58
N PHE A 97 -1.93 15.65 1.48
CA PHE A 97 -1.13 16.87 1.44
C PHE A 97 -2.02 18.12 1.46
N ARG A 98 -1.43 19.25 1.86
CA ARG A 98 -2.14 20.54 1.87
C ARG A 98 -2.38 21.09 0.47
N ASN A 99 -1.51 20.76 -0.48
CA ASN A 99 -1.55 21.27 -1.84
C ASN A 99 -0.93 20.27 -2.83
N GLU A 100 -1.19 20.49 -4.12
CA GLU A 100 -0.71 19.61 -5.20
C GLU A 100 0.79 19.73 -5.46
N LYS A 101 1.39 20.86 -5.08
CA LYS A 101 2.83 21.03 -5.23
C LYS A 101 3.59 20.08 -4.30
N ASP A 102 3.25 20.09 -3.01
CA ASP A 102 3.86 19.23 -2.00
C ASP A 102 3.63 17.75 -2.33
N SER A 103 2.44 17.41 -2.81
CA SER A 103 2.14 16.02 -3.19
C SER A 103 2.93 15.54 -4.40
N LYS A 104 3.15 16.42 -5.38
CA LYS A 104 3.98 16.13 -6.55
C LYS A 104 5.45 16.00 -6.15
N ASP A 105 5.96 16.95 -5.38
CA ASP A 105 7.35 16.94 -4.90
C ASP A 105 7.63 15.68 -4.07
N PHE A 106 6.67 15.24 -3.24
CA PHE A 106 6.74 13.97 -2.52
C PHE A 106 6.76 12.76 -3.45
N CYS A 107 5.90 12.73 -4.46
CA CYS A 107 5.83 11.62 -5.42
C CYS A 107 7.13 11.48 -6.22
N ASP A 108 7.69 12.60 -6.69
CA ASP A 108 8.95 12.63 -7.42
C ASP A 108 10.11 12.14 -6.53
N SER A 109 10.13 12.58 -5.27
CA SER A 109 11.12 12.14 -4.27
C SER A 109 10.98 10.66 -3.92
N PHE A 110 9.75 10.17 -3.77
CA PHE A 110 9.49 8.75 -3.49
C PHE A 110 10.09 7.86 -4.58
N GLU A 111 9.88 8.20 -5.85
CA GLU A 111 10.44 7.45 -6.99
C GLU A 111 11.97 7.54 -7.05
N GLU A 112 12.55 8.69 -6.73
CA GLU A 112 14.01 8.86 -6.67
C GLU A 112 14.64 7.98 -5.58
N TRP A 113 14.12 8.07 -4.36
CA TRP A 113 14.59 7.29 -3.23
C TRP A 113 14.41 5.78 -3.47
N ARG A 114 13.31 5.37 -4.10
CA ARG A 114 13.06 3.97 -4.45
C ARG A 114 14.04 3.45 -5.49
N LYS A 115 14.35 4.23 -6.53
CA LYS A 115 15.38 3.86 -7.53
C LYS A 115 16.74 3.67 -6.87
N ASN A 116 17.10 4.55 -5.94
CA ASN A 116 18.36 4.45 -5.20
C ASN A 116 18.40 3.20 -4.30
N ALA A 117 17.27 2.84 -3.68
CA ALA A 117 17.13 1.63 -2.87
C ALA A 117 17.38 0.34 -3.67
N VAL A 118 16.80 0.25 -4.87
CA VAL A 118 16.93 -0.93 -5.75
C VAL A 118 18.34 -1.06 -6.34
N VAL A 119 19.04 0.05 -6.60
CA VAL A 119 20.41 0.02 -7.14
C VAL A 119 21.43 -0.49 -6.11
N GLN A 120 21.20 -0.29 -4.80
CA GLN A 120 22.06 -0.84 -3.73
C GLN A 120 21.75 -2.31 -3.40
N GLY A 121 20.54 -2.79 -3.70
CA GLY A 121 20.12 -4.19 -3.55
C GLY A 121 20.16 -4.95 -4.88
N SER A 122 21.33 -5.46 -5.27
CA SER A 122 21.54 -6.44 -6.37
C SER A 122 20.79 -6.18 -7.69
N SER A 123 21.50 -5.67 -8.69
CA SER A 123 21.15 -5.86 -10.10
C SER A 123 21.16 -7.37 -10.41
N LEU A 124 20.00 -8.02 -10.38
CA LEU A 124 19.84 -9.36 -10.94
C LEU A 124 19.53 -9.23 -12.43
N GLU A 125 20.52 -9.53 -13.28
CA GLU A 125 20.30 -9.87 -14.69
C GLU A 125 19.51 -11.17 -14.77
N ASN A 126 18.18 -11.09 -14.67
CA ASN A 126 17.25 -11.80 -15.55
C ASN A 126 15.84 -11.31 -15.22
N GLY A 127 15.16 -10.70 -16.19
CA GLY A 127 13.82 -10.14 -16.05
C GLY A 127 12.77 -11.22 -15.76
N THR A 128 12.68 -11.63 -14.51
CA THR A 128 11.45 -12.17 -13.94
C THR A 128 11.24 -11.39 -12.66
N VAL A 129 10.44 -10.33 -12.75
CA VAL A 129 9.77 -9.78 -11.57
C VAL A 129 9.20 -11.00 -10.86
N SER A 130 9.74 -11.33 -9.68
CA SER A 130 9.11 -12.30 -8.80
C SER A 130 7.81 -11.65 -8.39
N SER A 131 6.79 -11.78 -9.24
CA SER A 131 5.43 -11.43 -8.87
C SER A 131 5.15 -12.30 -7.66
N ASN A 132 5.02 -11.66 -6.50
CA ASN A 132 4.57 -12.34 -5.30
C ASN A 132 3.23 -12.97 -5.65
N LYS A 133 3.26 -14.27 -6.01
CA LYS A 133 2.07 -15.02 -6.42
C LYS A 133 1.13 -15.01 -5.22
N SER A 134 -0.08 -14.52 -5.41
CA SER A 134 -1.07 -14.53 -4.34
C SER A 134 -1.45 -15.98 -3.99
N LYS A 135 -2.05 -16.20 -2.82
CA LYS A 135 -2.61 -17.53 -2.48
C LYS A 135 -3.57 -18.05 -3.55
N PHE A 136 -4.22 -17.14 -4.29
CA PHE A 136 -5.08 -17.48 -5.42
C PHE A 136 -4.25 -18.03 -6.59
N ASP A 137 -3.18 -17.34 -6.99
CA ASP A 137 -2.30 -17.75 -8.12
C ASP A 137 -1.55 -19.06 -7.85
N TYR A 138 -1.32 -19.39 -6.58
CA TYR A 138 -0.77 -20.70 -6.19
C TYR A 138 -1.76 -21.85 -6.36
N LYS A 139 -3.06 -21.58 -6.19
CA LYS A 139 -4.10 -22.62 -6.20
C LYS A 139 -4.82 -22.73 -7.54
N ILE A 140 -4.84 -21.66 -8.32
CA ILE A 140 -5.67 -21.53 -9.51
C ILE A 140 -4.77 -21.25 -10.70
N GLU A 141 -4.94 -22.05 -11.74
CA GLU A 141 -4.25 -21.84 -13.01
C GLU A 141 -4.77 -20.55 -13.69
N ALA A 142 -3.86 -19.75 -14.25
CA ALA A 142 -4.19 -18.46 -14.86
C ALA A 142 -5.22 -18.58 -16.01
N SER A 143 -5.15 -19.65 -16.82
CA SER A 143 -6.10 -19.92 -17.91
C SER A 143 -7.52 -20.18 -17.37
N SER A 144 -7.62 -20.97 -16.30
CA SER A 144 -8.86 -21.29 -15.59
C SER A 144 -9.46 -20.04 -14.94
N ALA A 145 -8.63 -19.25 -14.24
CA ALA A 145 -9.05 -17.99 -13.64
C ALA A 145 -9.62 -17.03 -14.69
N LYS A 146 -8.94 -16.87 -15.83
CA LYS A 146 -9.40 -15.99 -16.92
C LYS A 146 -10.77 -16.40 -17.44
N MET A 147 -10.98 -17.69 -17.68
CA MET A 147 -12.28 -18.20 -18.14
C MET A 147 -13.37 -18.05 -17.07
N TYR A 148 -13.04 -18.31 -15.81
CA TYR A 148 -13.96 -18.15 -14.69
C TYR A 148 -14.43 -16.70 -14.51
N PHE A 149 -13.49 -15.75 -14.50
CA PHE A 149 -13.83 -14.34 -14.40
C PHE A 149 -14.54 -13.83 -15.66
N HIS A 150 -14.20 -14.36 -16.85
CA HIS A 150 -14.93 -14.01 -18.07
C HIS A 150 -16.40 -14.44 -17.99
N TYR A 151 -16.69 -15.66 -17.51
CA TYR A 151 -18.06 -16.15 -17.31
C TYR A 151 -18.85 -15.25 -16.35
N TYR A 152 -18.32 -15.00 -15.15
CA TYR A 152 -19.02 -14.16 -14.16
C TYR A 152 -18.94 -12.65 -14.44
N GLY A 153 -18.11 -12.21 -15.40
CA GLY A 153 -18.07 -10.82 -15.85
C GLY A 153 -19.28 -10.43 -16.71
N GLN A 154 -20.04 -11.41 -17.23
CA GLN A 154 -21.23 -11.14 -18.04
C GLN A 154 -22.46 -10.88 -17.18
N LEU A 155 -23.20 -9.81 -17.49
CA LEU A 155 -24.43 -9.46 -16.77
C LEU A 155 -25.49 -10.56 -16.79
N LEU A 156 -25.58 -11.30 -17.89
CA LEU A 156 -26.50 -12.43 -18.02
C LEU A 156 -26.32 -13.45 -16.88
N HIS A 157 -25.08 -13.84 -16.59
CA HIS A 157 -24.79 -14.81 -15.56
C HIS A 157 -25.02 -14.26 -14.15
N GLN A 158 -24.82 -12.95 -13.96
CA GLN A 158 -25.20 -12.28 -12.70
C GLN A 158 -26.73 -12.20 -12.54
N GLN A 159 -27.47 -11.93 -13.61
CA GLN A 159 -28.94 -11.90 -13.61
C GLN A 159 -29.51 -13.28 -13.28
N ASN A 160 -28.97 -14.35 -13.87
CA ASN A 160 -29.38 -15.72 -13.54
C ASN A 160 -29.24 -15.99 -12.03
N MET A 161 -28.16 -15.51 -11.44
CA MET A 161 -27.89 -15.66 -10.01
C MET A 161 -28.81 -14.81 -9.12
N LEU A 162 -29.30 -13.68 -9.62
CA LEU A 162 -30.22 -12.78 -8.91
C LEU A 162 -31.70 -13.18 -9.06
N GLN A 163 -32.05 -13.88 -10.15
CA GLN A 163 -33.40 -14.38 -10.39
C GLN A 163 -33.75 -15.62 -9.55
N ASP A 164 -32.76 -16.26 -8.94
CA ASP A 164 -33.00 -17.28 -7.93
C ASP A 164 -33.52 -16.63 -6.63
N TYR A 165 -34.85 -16.60 -6.49
CA TYR A 165 -35.54 -16.00 -5.34
C TYR A 165 -35.28 -16.74 -4.03
N VAL A 166 -35.06 -18.06 -4.06
CA VAL A 166 -34.76 -18.81 -2.84
C VAL A 166 -33.38 -18.43 -2.33
N ARG A 167 -32.39 -18.42 -3.22
CA ARG A 167 -31.02 -18.02 -2.88
C ARG A 167 -30.95 -16.57 -2.42
N THR A 168 -31.47 -15.63 -3.20
CA THR A 168 -31.42 -14.19 -2.86
C THR A 168 -32.25 -13.84 -1.63
N GLY A 169 -33.44 -14.43 -1.49
CA GLY A 169 -34.29 -14.25 -0.32
C GLY A 169 -33.66 -14.76 0.96
N THR A 170 -32.97 -15.91 0.92
CA THR A 170 -32.28 -16.47 2.09
C THR A 170 -31.14 -15.58 2.56
N TYR A 171 -30.29 -15.09 1.64
CA TYR A 171 -29.23 -14.12 2.00
C TYR A 171 -29.81 -12.81 2.54
N TYR A 172 -30.88 -12.29 1.93
CA TYR A 172 -31.54 -11.08 2.41
C TYR A 172 -32.06 -11.25 3.84
N ALA A 173 -32.80 -12.33 4.12
CA ALA A 173 -33.31 -12.61 5.46
C ALA A 173 -32.18 -12.71 6.48
N ALA A 174 -31.15 -13.51 6.18
CA ALA A 174 -30.00 -13.69 7.08
C ALA A 174 -29.30 -12.36 7.42
N VAL A 175 -29.12 -11.48 6.43
CA VAL A 175 -28.50 -10.16 6.64
C VAL A 175 -29.41 -9.24 7.47
N MET A 176 -30.72 -9.24 7.18
CA MET A 176 -31.66 -8.35 7.87
C MET A 176 -31.95 -8.77 9.31
N GLU A 177 -31.97 -10.08 9.58
CA GLU A 177 -32.21 -10.63 10.91
C GLU A 177 -31.04 -10.37 11.88
N ASN A 178 -29.80 -10.29 11.37
CA ASN A 178 -28.59 -10.04 12.17
C ASN A 178 -28.12 -8.57 12.11
N ARG A 179 -29.02 -7.60 11.91
CA ARG A 179 -28.60 -6.19 11.72
C ARG A 179 -27.92 -5.54 12.93
N SER A 180 -28.06 -6.14 14.10
CA SER A 180 -27.62 -5.60 15.39
C SER A 180 -26.39 -6.31 15.97
N ASP A 181 -25.89 -7.33 15.30
CA ASP A 181 -24.56 -7.91 15.56
C ASP A 181 -23.47 -6.99 14.98
#